data_AF-A0A9R0VQW6-F1
#
_entry.id   AF-A0A9R0VQW6-F1
#
_cell.length_a   1.000
_cell.length_b   1.000
_cell.length_c   1.000
_cell.angle_alpha   90.00
_cell.angle_beta   90.00
_cell.angle_gamma   90.00
#
_symmetry.space_group_name_H-M   'P 1'
#
loop_
_entity.id
_entity.type
_entity.pdbx_description
1 polymer ?
#
loop_
_entity_poly.entity_id
_entity_poly.type
_entity_poly.pdbx_seq_one_letter_code
_entity_poly.pdbx_strand_id
1 'polypeptide(L)'
;MARTKQTARKSTGGKAPRKQLASKAARKSAPTTGGVKKPHCYRPGTVALREIRKYQKSTELLIRKLPFQRLVREIAQDFKTDLRFQSHAVLALQEAAEAYLVGLFEDPWREGLRACDVIKIFATLNGFIPLDDLNHQDL
;
A
#
# COMPACT_ATOMS: atom_id res chain seq x y z
N MET A 1 15.77 62.97 -1.61
CA MET A 1 14.79 61.87 -1.74
C MET A 1 15.53 60.54 -1.70
N ALA A 2 15.18 59.66 -0.75
CA ALA A 2 15.28 58.20 -0.86
C ALA A 2 14.45 57.60 0.28
N ARG A 3 13.26 57.08 -0.04
CA ARG A 3 12.27 56.56 0.92
C ARG A 3 12.64 55.14 1.29
N THR A 4 13.12 54.91 2.50
CA THR A 4 13.29 53.56 3.06
C THR A 4 11.92 52.96 3.39
N LYS A 5 11.51 51.92 2.66
CA LYS A 5 10.32 51.13 2.98
C LYS A 5 10.65 50.16 4.12
N GLN A 6 10.45 50.58 5.36
CA GLN A 6 10.39 49.67 6.50
C GLN A 6 8.99 49.05 6.54
N THR A 7 8.84 47.81 6.09
CA THR A 7 7.59 47.06 6.31
C THR A 7 7.63 46.49 7.72
N ALA A 8 6.74 46.96 8.59
CA ALA A 8 6.52 46.39 9.91
C ALA A 8 6.11 44.90 9.77
N ARG A 9 7.00 43.98 10.14
CA ARG A 9 6.60 42.60 10.43
C ARG A 9 5.88 42.61 11.79
N LYS A 10 4.64 42.14 11.83
CA LYS A 10 3.89 41.91 13.07
C LYS A 10 4.62 40.83 13.89
N SER A 11 5.25 41.22 14.98
CA SER A 11 5.74 40.31 16.02
C SER A 11 4.60 40.03 17.00
N THR A 12 3.78 39.02 16.74
CA THR A 12 2.89 38.49 17.79
C THR A 12 3.66 37.42 18.57
N GLY A 13 4.53 37.88 19.47
CA GLY A 13 4.99 37.11 20.61
C GLY A 13 4.18 37.50 21.85
N GLY A 14 3.80 36.51 22.65
CA GLY A 14 3.26 36.71 24.00
C GLY A 14 1.76 36.42 24.16
N LYS A 15 1.44 35.23 24.65
CA LYS A 15 0.12 34.88 25.19
C LYS A 15 -0.08 35.62 26.52
N ALA A 16 -1.12 36.43 26.65
CA ALA A 16 -1.53 37.09 27.89
C ALA A 16 -2.31 36.12 28.83
N PRO A 17 -2.34 36.36 30.15
CA PRO A 17 -2.83 35.40 31.14
C PRO A 17 -4.35 35.22 31.09
N ARG A 18 -4.75 33.95 31.28
CA ARG A 18 -6.06 33.35 31.03
C ARG A 18 -7.11 33.78 32.07
N LYS A 19 -8.24 34.31 31.61
CA LYS A 19 -9.52 34.30 32.35
C LYS A 19 -10.35 33.11 31.83
N GLN A 20 -10.80 32.24 32.74
CA GLN A 20 -11.49 30.99 32.44
C GLN A 20 -12.77 31.22 31.61
N LEU A 21 -12.98 30.37 30.61
CA LEU A 21 -14.25 29.71 30.26
C LEU A 21 -13.92 28.60 29.23
N ALA A 22 -14.30 27.35 29.56
CA ALA A 22 -14.28 26.11 28.77
C ALA A 22 -13.17 25.91 27.72
N SER A 23 -12.13 25.14 28.04
CA SER A 23 -11.23 24.58 27.02
C SER A 23 -11.90 23.45 26.25
N LYS A 24 -12.77 23.78 25.30
CA LYS A 24 -13.10 22.87 24.21
C LYS A 24 -11.86 22.82 23.31
N ALA A 25 -11.22 21.67 23.23
CA ALA A 25 -10.02 21.47 22.41
C ALA A 25 -10.36 21.70 20.94
N ALA A 26 -10.26 22.95 20.47
CA ALA A 26 -10.29 23.30 19.07
C ALA A 26 -8.97 22.85 18.44
N ARG A 27 -8.85 21.55 18.18
CA ARG A 27 -7.86 21.06 17.22
C ARG A 27 -8.22 21.68 15.87
N LYS A 28 -7.23 22.28 15.21
CA LYS A 28 -7.36 22.99 13.94
C LYS A 28 -7.98 22.07 12.88
N SER A 29 -9.29 22.14 12.67
CA SER A 29 -9.96 21.48 11.55
C SER A 29 -11.26 22.18 11.18
N ALA A 30 -11.16 23.43 10.73
CA ALA A 30 -12.05 24.02 9.72
C ALA A 30 -11.61 25.47 9.45
N PRO A 31 -11.44 25.91 8.18
CA PRO A 31 -11.51 27.32 7.86
C PRO A 31 -12.95 27.81 8.05
N THR A 32 -13.15 28.96 8.69
CA THR A 32 -14.45 29.62 8.93
C THR A 32 -15.10 30.22 7.68
N THR A 33 -14.65 29.85 6.49
CA THR A 33 -15.18 30.33 5.20
C THR A 33 -15.21 29.18 4.18
N GLY A 34 -16.41 28.65 3.94
CA GLY A 34 -16.94 28.21 2.65
C GLY A 34 -16.20 27.17 1.79
N GLY A 35 -15.13 26.54 2.26
CA GLY A 35 -14.37 25.56 1.45
C GLY A 35 -13.91 24.38 2.27
N VAL A 36 -14.52 23.21 2.05
CA VAL A 36 -13.96 21.93 2.51
C VAL A 36 -12.59 21.79 1.83
N LYS A 37 -11.50 21.80 2.62
CA LYS A 37 -10.17 21.50 2.09
C LYS A 37 -10.24 20.14 1.41
N LYS A 38 -9.91 20.08 0.12
CA LYS A 38 -9.79 18.81 -0.60
C LYS A 38 -8.90 17.87 0.22
N PRO A 39 -9.33 16.62 0.49
CA PRO A 39 -8.50 15.67 1.21
C PRO A 39 -7.21 15.49 0.42
N HIS A 40 -6.08 15.49 1.13
CA HIS A 40 -4.77 15.34 0.50
C HIS A 40 -4.66 13.94 -0.10
N CYS A 41 -4.60 13.86 -1.43
CA CYS A 41 -4.36 12.63 -2.16
C CYS A 41 -2.88 12.55 -2.58
N TYR A 42 -2.27 11.39 -2.42
CA TYR A 42 -0.89 11.14 -2.87
C TYR A 42 -0.85 10.96 -4.39
N ARG A 43 0.28 11.29 -5.03
CA ARG A 43 0.48 11.02 -6.45
C ARG A 43 0.48 9.50 -6.70
N PRO A 44 -0.04 9.03 -7.85
CA PRO A 44 0.01 7.61 -8.21
C PRO A 44 1.45 7.09 -8.10
N GLY A 45 1.62 5.86 -7.60
CA GLY A 45 2.92 5.25 -7.32
C GLY A 45 3.57 5.67 -5.99
N THR A 46 3.19 6.79 -5.38
CA THR A 46 3.81 7.25 -4.10
C THR A 46 3.50 6.31 -2.94
N VAL A 47 2.27 5.78 -2.89
CA VAL A 47 1.86 4.83 -1.85
C VAL A 47 2.48 3.46 -2.11
N ALA A 48 2.46 2.99 -3.37
CA ALA A 48 3.07 1.72 -3.77
C ALA A 48 4.57 1.66 -3.44
N LEU A 49 5.35 2.69 -3.76
CA LEU A 49 6.78 2.74 -3.43
C LEU A 49 7.04 2.76 -1.92
N ARG A 50 6.14 3.35 -1.13
CA ARG A 50 6.22 3.33 0.33
C ARG A 50 5.96 1.93 0.88
N GLU A 51 4.96 1.25 0.33
CA GLU A 51 4.60 -0.12 0.70
C GLU A 51 5.72 -1.10 0.33
N ILE A 52 6.29 -1.01 -0.87
CA ILE A 52 7.45 -1.80 -1.29
C ILE A 52 8.60 -1.67 -0.28
N ARG A 53 8.99 -0.42 0.05
CA ARG A 53 10.07 -0.18 1.02
C ARG A 53 9.75 -0.69 2.43
N LYS A 54 8.47 -0.65 2.82
CA LYS A 54 8.02 -1.17 4.11
C LYS A 54 8.17 -2.69 4.13
N TYR A 55 7.61 -3.37 3.14
CA TYR A 55 7.57 -4.84 3.07
C TYR A 55 8.93 -5.45 2.78
N GLN A 56 9.83 -4.77 2.06
CA GLN A 56 11.22 -5.23 1.91
C GLN A 56 12.04 -5.12 3.20
N LYS A 57 11.66 -4.24 4.13
CA LYS A 57 12.37 -4.05 5.41
C LYS A 57 11.90 -5.02 6.49
N SER A 58 10.65 -5.49 6.40
CA SER A 58 10.03 -6.41 7.35
C SER A 58 9.93 -7.82 6.77
N THR A 59 10.11 -8.84 7.60
CA THR A 59 9.86 -10.24 7.21
C THR A 59 8.51 -10.72 7.76
N GLU A 60 7.50 -9.85 7.77
CA GLU A 60 6.17 -10.21 8.25
C GLU A 60 5.41 -11.02 7.18
N LEU A 61 4.70 -12.06 7.61
CA LEU A 61 3.84 -12.83 6.72
C LEU A 61 2.70 -11.95 6.21
N LEU A 62 2.55 -11.88 4.88
CA LEU A 62 1.59 -11.02 4.21
C LEU A 62 0.21 -11.68 4.12
N ILE A 63 0.16 -13.01 4.07
CA ILE A 63 -1.09 -13.76 4.02
C ILE A 63 -1.62 -13.97 5.44
N ARG A 64 -2.94 -13.77 5.63
CA ARG A 64 -3.59 -14.03 6.92
C ARG A 64 -3.49 -15.52 7.25
N LYS A 65 -3.07 -15.83 8.48
CA LYS A 65 -2.82 -17.21 8.95
C LYS A 65 -4.06 -18.13 8.90
N LEU A 66 -5.24 -17.61 9.30
CA LEU A 66 -6.47 -18.41 9.38
C LEU A 66 -6.96 -18.93 8.01
N PRO A 67 -7.11 -18.09 6.96
CA PRO A 67 -7.50 -18.59 5.64
C PRO A 67 -6.45 -19.51 5.02
N PHE A 68 -5.15 -19.23 5.19
CA PHE A 68 -4.10 -20.13 4.70
C PHE A 68 -4.17 -21.51 5.36
N GLN A 69 -4.38 -21.55 6.68
CA GLN A 69 -4.56 -22.81 7.41
C GLN A 69 -5.79 -23.60 6.93
N ARG A 70 -6.90 -22.93 6.59
CA ARG A 70 -8.09 -23.60 6.03
C ARG A 70 -7.78 -24.22 4.68
N LEU A 71 -7.10 -23.49 3.79
CA LEU A 71 -6.69 -23.97 2.47
C LEU A 71 -5.77 -25.19 2.57
N VAL A 72 -4.77 -25.17 3.46
CA VAL A 72 -3.85 -26.31 3.66
C VAL A 72 -4.63 -27.55 4.11
N ARG A 73 -5.65 -27.39 4.97
CA ARG A 73 -6.47 -28.51 5.45
C ARG A 73 -7.41 -29.04 4.39
N GLU A 74 -7.98 -28.16 3.57
CA GLU A 74 -8.83 -28.53 2.44
C GLU A 74 -8.06 -29.42 1.45
N ILE A 75 -6.89 -28.95 0.99
CA ILE A 75 -6.03 -29.71 0.07
C ILE A 75 -5.60 -31.04 0.69
N ALA A 76 -5.22 -31.05 1.97
CA ALA A 76 -4.76 -32.26 2.65
C ALA A 76 -5.87 -33.31 2.81
N GLN A 77 -7.11 -32.88 2.97
CA GLN A 77 -8.26 -33.75 3.13
C GLN A 77 -8.50 -34.61 1.87
N ASP A 78 -8.20 -34.08 0.69
CA ASP A 78 -8.34 -34.79 -0.58
C ASP A 78 -7.37 -35.97 -0.72
N PHE A 79 -6.23 -35.93 -0.01
CA PHE A 79 -5.24 -37.02 -0.04
C PHE A 79 -5.48 -38.05 1.06
N LYS A 80 -5.77 -37.61 2.28
CA LYS A 80 -5.98 -38.51 3.42
C LYS A 80 -6.90 -37.86 4.46
N THR A 81 -7.95 -38.58 4.82
CA THR A 81 -8.87 -38.17 5.89
C THR A 81 -8.18 -38.26 7.26
N ASP A 82 -8.48 -37.31 8.16
CA ASP A 82 -8.00 -37.22 9.56
C ASP A 82 -6.52 -36.85 9.79
N LEU A 83 -5.94 -36.01 8.91
CA LEU A 83 -4.59 -35.48 9.13
C LEU A 83 -4.53 -34.39 10.22
N ARG A 84 -3.63 -34.58 11.18
CA ARG A 84 -3.32 -33.60 12.22
C ARG A 84 -2.04 -32.84 11.86
N PHE A 85 -2.17 -31.52 11.69
CA PHE A 85 -1.06 -30.63 11.42
C PHE A 85 -0.48 -30.03 12.70
N GLN A 86 0.84 -30.06 12.82
CA GLN A 86 1.56 -29.26 13.81
C GLN A 86 1.46 -27.77 13.44
N SER A 87 1.39 -26.90 14.44
CA SER A 87 1.29 -25.44 14.22
C SER A 87 2.50 -24.89 13.43
N HIS A 88 3.71 -25.36 13.73
CA HIS A 88 4.94 -24.96 13.04
C HIS A 88 5.00 -25.46 11.59
N ALA A 89 4.41 -26.62 11.29
CA ALA A 89 4.39 -27.15 9.93
C ALA A 89 3.56 -26.25 9.00
N VAL A 90 2.40 -25.77 9.47
CA VAL A 90 1.56 -24.84 8.70
C VAL A 90 2.27 -23.50 8.48
N LEU A 91 3.03 -23.01 9.47
CA LEU A 91 3.83 -21.78 9.32
C LEU A 91 4.95 -21.96 8.30
N ALA A 92 5.67 -23.08 8.34
CA ALA A 92 6.73 -23.36 7.37
C ALA A 92 6.20 -23.46 5.94
N LEU A 93 5.02 -24.09 5.74
CA LEU A 93 4.34 -24.11 4.45
C LEU A 93 3.97 -22.70 3.98
N GLN A 94 3.55 -21.83 4.91
CA GLN A 94 3.22 -20.44 4.58
C GLN A 94 4.46 -19.64 4.17
N GLU A 95 5.55 -19.76 4.93
CA GLU A 95 6.82 -19.09 4.63
C GLU A 95 7.36 -19.52 3.25
N ALA A 96 7.34 -20.82 2.96
CA ALA A 96 7.78 -21.34 1.67
C ALA A 96 6.90 -20.85 0.51
N ALA A 97 5.58 -20.84 0.69
CA ALA A 97 4.64 -20.37 -0.33
C ALA A 97 4.79 -18.87 -0.60
N GLU A 98 4.92 -18.04 0.43
CA GLU A 98 5.13 -16.59 0.27
C GLU A 98 6.50 -16.30 -0.38
N ALA A 99 7.56 -17.00 0.03
CA ALA A 99 8.88 -16.86 -0.60
C ALA A 99 8.85 -17.23 -2.09
N TYR A 100 8.14 -18.30 -2.46
CA TYR A 100 7.97 -18.70 -3.85
C TYR A 100 7.25 -17.63 -4.68
N LEU A 101 6.15 -17.06 -4.14
CA LEU A 101 5.41 -16.00 -4.82
C LEU A 101 6.23 -14.72 -4.97
N VAL A 102 7.00 -14.33 -3.95
CA VAL A 102 7.89 -13.16 -4.04
C VAL A 102 8.98 -13.37 -5.09
N GLY A 103 9.60 -14.56 -5.14
CA GLY A 103 10.56 -14.90 -6.19
C GLY A 103 9.95 -14.80 -7.59
N LEU A 104 8.76 -15.37 -7.78
CA LEU A 104 8.01 -15.28 -9.04
C LEU A 104 7.71 -13.83 -9.44
N PHE A 105 7.44 -12.94 -8.47
CA PHE A 105 7.22 -11.54 -8.75
C PHE A 105 8.50 -10.76 -9.04
N GLU A 106 9.68 -11.22 -8.61
CA GLU A 106 10.97 -10.57 -8.86
C GLU A 106 11.53 -10.90 -10.26
N ASP A 107 11.38 -12.15 -10.71
CA ASP A 107 11.91 -12.66 -11.98
C ASP A 107 11.51 -11.84 -13.23
N PRO A 108 10.23 -11.47 -13.45
CA PRO A 108 9.84 -10.69 -14.63
C PRO A 108 10.44 -9.27 -14.63
N TRP A 109 10.81 -8.69 -13.47
CA TRP A 109 11.53 -7.42 -13.45
C TRP A 109 13.00 -7.58 -13.87
N ARG A 110 13.60 -8.75 -13.63
CA ARG A 110 15.01 -9.03 -13.97
C ARG A 110 15.20 -9.31 -15.46
N GLU A 111 14.23 -9.95 -16.10
CA GLU A 111 14.26 -10.24 -17.55
C GLU A 111 13.80 -9.07 -18.43
N GLY A 112 13.49 -7.91 -17.83
CA GLY A 112 13.18 -6.68 -18.57
C GLY A 112 11.76 -6.63 -19.15
N LEU A 113 10.85 -7.49 -18.68
CA LEU A 113 9.43 -7.35 -19.01
C LEU A 113 8.88 -6.08 -18.39
N ARG A 114 8.20 -5.24 -19.19
CA ARG A 114 7.48 -4.09 -18.64
C ARG A 114 6.34 -4.62 -17.78
N ALA A 115 5.92 -3.88 -16.76
CA ALA A 115 4.77 -4.24 -15.93
C ALA A 115 3.51 -4.57 -16.76
N CYS A 116 3.37 -3.95 -17.94
CA CYS A 116 2.33 -4.26 -18.92
C CYS A 116 2.42 -5.69 -19.47
N ASP A 117 3.63 -6.22 -19.66
CA ASP A 117 3.88 -7.55 -20.21
C ASP A 117 3.60 -8.63 -19.15
N VAL A 118 3.83 -8.34 -17.87
CA VAL A 118 3.42 -9.21 -16.75
C VAL A 118 1.90 -9.31 -16.65
N ILE A 119 1.19 -8.18 -16.80
CA ILE A 119 -0.28 -8.15 -16.82
C ILE A 119 -0.80 -8.93 -18.04
N LYS A 120 -0.17 -8.77 -19.21
CA LYS A 120 -0.50 -9.54 -20.41
C LYS A 120 -0.26 -11.03 -20.21
N ILE A 121 0.89 -11.46 -19.67
CA ILE A 121 1.17 -12.88 -19.38
C ILE A 121 0.14 -13.46 -18.41
N PHE A 122 -0.17 -12.75 -17.32
CA PHE A 122 -1.16 -13.21 -16.36
C PHE A 122 -2.57 -13.30 -16.98
N ALA A 123 -2.95 -12.35 -17.83
CA ALA A 123 -4.22 -12.39 -18.56
C ALA A 123 -4.26 -13.51 -19.61
N THR A 124 -3.15 -13.80 -20.29
CA THR A 124 -3.02 -14.89 -21.27
C THR A 124 -3.07 -16.26 -20.61
N LEU A 125 -2.38 -16.45 -19.47
CA LEU A 125 -2.38 -17.72 -18.71
C LEU A 125 -3.75 -18.05 -18.09
N ASN A 126 -4.55 -17.03 -17.75
CA ASN A 126 -5.92 -17.20 -17.24
C ASN A 126 -6.99 -17.11 -18.34
N GLY A 127 -6.61 -17.09 -19.63
CA GLY A 127 -7.53 -17.15 -20.77
C GLY A 127 -8.42 -15.91 -20.96
N PHE A 128 -8.01 -14.74 -20.49
CA PHE A 128 -8.85 -13.53 -20.46
C PHE A 128 -8.71 -12.63 -21.70
N ILE A 129 -7.78 -12.89 -22.63
CA ILE A 129 -7.58 -12.07 -23.84
C ILE A 129 -7.47 -12.96 -25.09
N PRO A 130 -8.39 -12.87 -26.08
CA PRO A 130 -8.20 -13.43 -27.41
C PRO A 130 -7.15 -12.60 -28.19
N LEU A 131 -6.33 -13.29 -28.99
CA LEU A 131 -5.09 -12.83 -29.63
C LEU A 131 -5.25 -11.73 -30.71
N ASP A 132 -6.40 -11.04 -30.81
CA ASP A 132 -6.69 -10.14 -31.94
C ASP A 132 -6.54 -8.63 -31.66
N ASP A 133 -6.30 -8.20 -30.42
CA ASP A 133 -6.17 -6.76 -30.08
C ASP A 133 -4.71 -6.26 -29.97
N LEU A 134 -3.75 -6.95 -30.59
CA LEU A 134 -2.32 -6.65 -30.51
C LEU A 134 -1.78 -5.82 -31.71
N ASN A 135 -2.61 -5.04 -32.38
CA ASN A 135 -2.17 -4.23 -33.52
C ASN A 135 -2.84 -2.86 -33.64
N HIS A 136 -2.93 -2.08 -32.55
CA HIS A 136 -3.09 -0.63 -32.67
C HIS A 136 -2.75 0.10 -31.36
N GLN A 137 -1.47 0.39 -31.15
CA GLN A 137 -1.00 1.54 -30.36
C GLN A 137 0.53 1.65 -30.43
N ASP A 138 1.03 1.93 -31.65
CA ASP A 138 2.27 2.67 -31.84
C ASP A 138 1.91 4.01 -32.49
N LEU A 139 1.67 5.02 -31.65
CA LEU A 139 1.85 6.47 -31.90
C LEU A 139 2.04 7.17 -30.55
#